data_AF-A0A2V9CKR8-F1
#
_entry.id   AF-A0A2V9CKR8-F1
#
_cell.length_a   1.000
_cell.length_b   1.000
_cell.length_c   1.000
_cell.angle_alpha   90.00
_cell.angle_beta   90.00
_cell.angle_gamma   90.00
#
_symmetry.space_group_name_H-M   'P 1'
#
loop_
_entity.id
_entity.type
_entity.pdbx_description
1 polymer ?
#
loop_
_entity_poly.entity_id
_entity_poly.type
_entity_poly.pdbx_seq_one_letter_code
_entity_poly.pdbx_strand_id
1 'polypeptide(L)'
;MLKPAYEELIRQAAQGEVVHNDDTTMKILAMMPARGPSEECWEEKSERTGIFTSGIVSTREGRKIALFFTGRKHAGENLAEVLSQRASELGPPIQMCDALSRNPPKEFQVILANCIAHGRRKFVEVAENFPEECRYVLKQLGKVYKNDAFAREQGMSPEERLRFHQVESGPRMKELETWFQEQFAERKVEPNSGLGEAILYMQKYWDKLTLFLRQAAETMTLCYSLLRY
;
A
#
# COMPACT_ATOMS: atom_id res chain seq x y z
N MET A 1 -2.67 -13.86 -29.99
CA MET A 1 -3.70 -12.79 -30.05
C MET A 1 -3.86 -11.97 -28.76
N LEU A 2 -3.41 -12.42 -27.58
CA LEU A 2 -3.60 -11.67 -26.33
C LEU A 2 -2.60 -10.52 -26.09
N LYS A 3 -1.45 -10.52 -26.78
CA LYS A 3 -0.36 -9.57 -26.54
C LYS A 3 -0.76 -8.09 -26.76
N PRO A 4 -1.43 -7.69 -27.87
CA PRO A 4 -1.82 -6.29 -28.05
C PRO A 4 -2.82 -5.79 -27.01
N ALA A 5 -3.77 -6.63 -26.58
CA ALA A 5 -4.72 -6.28 -25.54
C ALA A 5 -4.03 -6.08 -24.18
N TYR A 6 -3.07 -6.94 -23.85
CA TYR A 6 -2.27 -6.81 -22.63
C TYR A 6 -1.42 -5.53 -22.63
N GLU A 7 -0.76 -5.21 -23.74
CA GLU A 7 0.02 -3.98 -23.89
C GLU A 7 -0.86 -2.72 -23.74
N GLU A 8 -2.06 -2.73 -24.31
CA GLU A 8 -3.02 -1.63 -24.16
C GLU A 8 -3.53 -1.49 -22.72
N LEU A 9 -3.75 -2.60 -21.99
CA LEU A 9 -4.11 -2.57 -20.58
C LEU A 9 -3.00 -1.95 -19.72
N ILE A 10 -1.73 -2.27 -20.01
CA ILE A 10 -0.59 -1.62 -19.35
C ILE A 10 -0.59 -0.12 -19.63
N ARG A 11 -0.75 0.26 -20.90
CA ARG A 11 -0.79 1.67 -21.31
C ARG A 11 -1.89 2.43 -20.57
N GLN A 12 -3.11 1.90 -20.53
CA GLN A 12 -4.21 2.56 -19.82
C GLN A 12 -4.01 2.58 -18.31
N ALA A 13 -3.46 1.51 -17.70
CA ALA A 13 -3.14 1.49 -16.28
C ALA A 13 -2.09 2.54 -15.91
N ALA A 14 -1.11 2.80 -16.77
CA ALA A 14 -0.09 3.83 -16.56
C ALA A 14 -0.67 5.25 -16.42
N GLN A 15 -1.86 5.47 -17.00
CA GLN A 15 -2.57 6.75 -16.93
C GLN A 15 -3.42 6.94 -15.67
N GLY A 16 -3.40 5.99 -14.73
CA GLY A 16 -4.17 6.06 -13.49
C GLY A 16 -3.86 7.28 -12.63
N GLU A 17 -4.85 7.76 -11.89
CA GLU A 17 -4.65 8.80 -10.87
C GLU A 17 -4.14 8.20 -9.56
N VAL A 18 -4.70 7.05 -9.18
CA VAL A 18 -4.24 6.24 -8.05
C VAL A 18 -3.88 4.84 -8.53
N VAL A 19 -2.70 4.39 -8.14
CA VAL A 19 -2.21 3.03 -8.36
C VAL A 19 -2.00 2.34 -7.02
N HIS A 20 -2.66 1.21 -6.82
CA HIS A 20 -2.47 0.36 -5.65
C HIS A 20 -1.53 -0.77 -6.02
N ASN A 21 -0.56 -1.09 -5.16
CA ASN A 21 0.27 -2.28 -5.38
C ASN A 21 0.53 -3.06 -4.10
N ASP A 22 0.71 -4.36 -4.28
CA ASP A 22 1.13 -5.29 -3.23
C ASP A 22 1.92 -6.45 -3.84
N ASP A 23 2.84 -7.01 -3.05
CA ASP A 23 3.64 -8.18 -3.43
C ASP A 23 3.21 -9.38 -2.57
N THR A 24 2.79 -10.46 -3.23
CA THR A 24 2.58 -11.76 -2.57
C THR A 24 3.65 -12.75 -3.00
N THR A 25 4.21 -13.51 -2.05
CA THR A 25 5.19 -14.56 -2.38
C THR A 25 4.54 -15.67 -3.20
N MET A 26 5.29 -16.21 -4.17
CA MET A 26 4.83 -17.29 -5.04
C MET A 26 5.89 -18.37 -5.17
N LYS A 27 5.49 -19.59 -5.50
CA LYS A 27 6.40 -20.70 -5.81
C LYS A 27 6.16 -21.15 -7.24
N ILE A 28 7.12 -20.93 -8.13
CA ILE A 28 7.11 -21.46 -9.50
C ILE A 28 8.21 -22.52 -9.58
N LEU A 29 7.82 -23.78 -9.75
CA LEU A 29 8.75 -24.92 -9.77
C LEU A 29 9.88 -24.75 -10.79
N ALA A 30 9.56 -24.25 -11.99
CA ALA A 30 10.53 -24.01 -13.06
C ALA A 30 11.57 -22.90 -12.74
N MET A 31 11.28 -22.03 -11.77
CA MET A 31 12.18 -20.96 -11.35
C MET A 31 12.87 -21.25 -10.01
N MET A 32 12.61 -22.42 -9.42
CA MET A 32 13.31 -22.90 -8.23
C MET A 32 14.69 -23.46 -8.64
N PRO A 33 15.74 -23.28 -7.83
CA PRO A 33 17.03 -23.92 -8.10
C PRO A 33 16.83 -25.44 -8.20
N ALA A 34 17.43 -26.06 -9.23
CA ALA A 34 17.38 -27.51 -9.40
C ALA A 34 17.88 -28.20 -8.12
N ARG A 35 17.08 -29.14 -7.58
CA ARG A 35 17.49 -30.01 -6.47
C ARG A 35 18.25 -31.20 -7.06
N GLY A 36 19.56 -31.04 -7.27
CA GLY A 36 20.44 -32.14 -7.68
C GLY A 36 21.73 -31.65 -8.33
N PRO A 37 22.84 -32.41 -8.25
CA PRO A 37 24.06 -32.09 -8.97
C PRO A 37 23.90 -32.56 -10.42
N SER A 38 23.51 -31.66 -11.32
CA SER A 38 23.63 -31.93 -12.76
C SER A 38 23.82 -30.63 -13.55
N GLU A 39 25.01 -30.56 -14.13
CA GLU A 39 25.34 -30.14 -15.50
C GLU A 39 24.87 -28.75 -15.98
N GLU A 40 25.87 -27.85 -16.03
CA GLU A 40 26.07 -26.79 -17.01
C GLU A 40 24.82 -26.26 -17.74
N CYS A 41 24.13 -25.33 -17.08
CA CYS A 41 23.36 -24.29 -17.76
C CYS A 41 23.87 -22.93 -17.28
N TRP A 42 24.55 -22.22 -18.19
CA TRP A 42 24.97 -20.82 -18.01
C TRP A 42 23.79 -19.85 -18.12
N GLU A 43 22.67 -20.14 -17.46
CA GLU A 43 21.68 -19.10 -17.20
C GLU A 43 22.25 -18.21 -16.10
N GLU A 44 22.35 -16.91 -16.38
CA GLU A 44 22.74 -15.89 -15.41
C GLU A 44 22.03 -16.17 -14.09
N LYS A 45 22.78 -16.64 -13.08
CA LYS A 45 22.25 -16.82 -11.73
C LYS A 45 21.83 -15.44 -11.25
N SER A 46 20.56 -15.10 -11.42
CA SER A 46 19.95 -13.97 -10.74
C SER A 46 20.20 -14.16 -9.26
N GLU A 47 20.98 -13.25 -8.65
CA GLU A 47 21.30 -13.28 -7.21
C GLU A 47 20.05 -13.35 -6.33
N ARG A 48 18.91 -12.88 -6.85
CA ARG A 48 17.61 -12.91 -6.19
C ARG A 48 16.88 -14.23 -6.41
N THR A 49 16.61 -14.98 -5.34
CA THR A 49 15.90 -16.27 -5.36
C THR A 49 14.39 -16.19 -5.12
N GLY A 50 13.90 -15.08 -4.55
CA GLY A 50 12.48 -14.88 -4.27
C GLY A 50 11.64 -14.71 -5.54
N ILE A 51 10.44 -15.28 -5.55
CA ILE A 51 9.44 -15.13 -6.61
C ILE A 51 8.21 -14.49 -5.99
N PHE A 52 7.68 -13.46 -6.64
CA PHE A 52 6.55 -12.69 -6.18
C PHE A 52 5.52 -12.57 -7.29
N THR A 53 4.26 -12.43 -6.92
CA THR A 53 3.22 -11.87 -7.78
C THR A 53 2.93 -10.46 -7.29
N SER A 54 3.31 -9.47 -8.10
CA SER A 54 2.91 -8.08 -7.88
C SER A 54 1.53 -7.87 -8.47
N GLY A 55 0.56 -7.51 -7.64
CA GLY A 55 -0.73 -7.01 -8.09
C GLY A 55 -0.67 -5.49 -8.18
N ILE A 56 -1.04 -4.92 -9.34
CA ILE A 56 -1.17 -3.47 -9.54
C ILE A 56 -2.60 -3.17 -9.96
N VAL A 57 -3.30 -2.34 -9.18
CA VAL A 57 -4.65 -1.87 -9.51
C VAL A 57 -4.62 -0.38 -9.75
N SER A 58 -4.79 0.00 -11.01
CA SER A 58 -4.86 1.39 -11.45
C SER A 58 -6.32 1.86 -11.51
N THR A 59 -6.57 3.07 -11.05
CA THR A 59 -7.91 3.69 -11.04
C THR A 59 -7.89 5.05 -11.72
N ARG A 60 -8.91 5.31 -12.56
CA ARG A 60 -9.14 6.58 -13.24
C ARG A 60 -10.58 6.65 -13.74
N GLU A 61 -11.25 7.77 -13.50
CA GLU A 61 -12.61 8.04 -14.00
C GLU A 61 -13.59 6.90 -13.69
N GLY A 62 -13.53 6.38 -12.45
CA GLY A 62 -14.33 5.24 -12.00
C GLY A 62 -13.99 3.87 -12.64
N ARG A 63 -13.01 3.80 -13.54
CA ARG A 63 -12.53 2.55 -14.13
C ARG A 63 -11.39 1.96 -13.30
N LYS A 64 -11.31 0.63 -13.29
CA LYS A 64 -10.26 -0.12 -12.59
C LYS A 64 -9.61 -1.10 -13.54
N ILE A 65 -8.28 -1.09 -13.58
CA ILE A 65 -7.48 -2.06 -14.32
C ILE A 65 -6.59 -2.79 -13.33
N ALA A 66 -6.72 -4.10 -13.26
CA ALA A 66 -5.86 -4.96 -12.45
C ALA A 66 -4.83 -5.67 -13.34
N LEU A 67 -3.56 -5.52 -13.00
CA LEU A 67 -2.42 -6.16 -13.66
C LEU A 67 -1.73 -7.07 -12.65
N PHE A 68 -1.29 -8.24 -13.10
CA PHE A 68 -0.55 -9.20 -12.28
C PHE A 68 0.76 -9.55 -12.97
N PHE A 69 1.86 -9.35 -12.24
CA PHE A 69 3.20 -9.65 -12.72
C PHE A 69 3.81 -10.69 -11.81
N THR A 70 4.06 -11.90 -12.31
CA THR A 70 4.72 -12.94 -11.53
C THR A 70 6.16 -13.12 -12.00
N GLY A 71 7.11 -12.99 -11.10
CA GLY A 71 8.53 -13.14 -11.41
C GLY A 71 9.44 -12.75 -10.25
N ARG A 72 10.70 -12.42 -10.56
CA ARG A 72 11.71 -12.01 -9.57
C ARG A 72 11.68 -10.52 -9.24
N LYS A 73 10.99 -9.72 -10.07
CA LYS A 73 10.80 -8.28 -9.86
C LYS A 73 9.87 -8.04 -8.69
N HIS A 74 10.17 -7.03 -7.90
CA HIS A 74 9.28 -6.51 -6.86
C HIS A 74 8.24 -5.56 -7.45
N ALA A 75 7.22 -5.24 -6.67
CA ALA A 75 6.14 -4.35 -7.11
C ALA A 75 6.63 -3.00 -7.62
N GLY A 76 7.69 -2.41 -7.03
CA GLY A 76 8.24 -1.14 -7.51
C GLY A 76 8.92 -1.23 -8.88
N GLU A 77 9.58 -2.35 -9.18
CA GLU A 77 10.17 -2.59 -10.51
C GLU A 77 9.07 -2.80 -11.56
N ASN A 78 8.03 -3.58 -11.25
CA ASN A 78 6.90 -3.78 -12.14
C ASN A 78 6.10 -2.48 -12.35
N LEU A 79 5.95 -1.67 -11.30
CA LEU A 79 5.30 -0.36 -11.40
C LEU A 79 6.11 0.61 -12.26
N ALA A 80 7.44 0.61 -12.18
CA ALA A 80 8.28 1.41 -13.05
C ALA A 80 8.06 1.07 -14.54
N GLU A 81 7.90 -0.22 -14.87
CA GLU A 81 7.59 -0.63 -16.24
C GLU A 81 6.21 -0.15 -16.70
N VAL A 82 5.20 -0.21 -15.83
CA VAL A 82 3.89 0.36 -16.14
C VAL A 82 4.01 1.88 -16.36
N LEU A 83 4.67 2.60 -15.45
CA LEU A 83 4.81 4.06 -15.52
C LEU A 83 5.68 4.54 -16.68
N SER A 84 6.48 3.67 -17.32
CA SER A 84 7.18 4.00 -18.56
C SER A 84 6.24 4.39 -19.71
N GLN A 85 4.99 3.96 -19.66
CA GLN A 85 3.96 4.32 -20.64
C GLN A 85 3.11 5.51 -20.21
N ARG A 86 3.37 6.10 -19.03
CA ARG A 86 2.60 7.22 -18.51
C ARG A 86 2.85 8.47 -19.33
N ALA A 87 1.78 9.01 -19.91
CA ALA A 87 1.80 10.31 -20.57
C ALA A 87 2.33 11.44 -19.64
N SER A 88 3.25 12.26 -20.15
CA SER A 88 4.05 13.20 -19.37
C SER A 88 3.24 14.37 -18.80
N GLU A 89 2.07 14.67 -19.38
CA GLU A 89 1.17 15.73 -18.96
C GLU A 89 0.40 15.43 -17.66
N LEU A 90 0.31 14.16 -17.23
CA LEU A 90 -0.51 13.77 -16.06
C LEU A 90 0.18 13.92 -14.70
N GLY A 91 1.42 14.40 -14.65
CA GLY A 91 2.21 14.48 -13.41
C GLY A 91 2.38 13.12 -12.70
N PRO A 92 2.94 13.06 -11.49
CA PRO A 92 3.11 11.81 -10.75
C PRO A 92 1.76 11.24 -10.24
N PRO A 93 1.50 9.93 -10.35
CA PRO A 93 0.30 9.32 -9.77
C PRO A 93 0.44 9.18 -8.25
N ILE A 94 -0.69 8.98 -7.57
CA ILE A 94 -0.70 8.57 -6.16
C ILE A 94 -0.44 7.07 -6.10
N GLN A 95 0.63 6.66 -5.43
CA GLN A 95 0.92 5.24 -5.20
C GLN A 95 0.46 4.84 -3.80
N MET A 96 -0.44 3.87 -3.71
CA MET A 96 -0.90 3.26 -2.47
C MET A 96 -0.29 1.88 -2.28
N CYS A 97 0.53 1.69 -1.25
CA CYS A 97 1.16 0.40 -0.99
C CYS A 97 1.44 0.17 0.50
N ASP A 98 2.07 -0.94 0.85
CA ASP A 98 2.69 -1.08 2.16
C ASP A 98 4.00 -0.26 2.25
N ALA A 99 4.57 -0.17 3.44
CA ALA A 99 5.73 0.67 3.71
C ALA A 99 7.08 0.05 3.32
N LEU A 100 7.10 -1.02 2.52
CA LEU A 100 8.34 -1.66 2.08
C LEU A 100 9.13 -0.73 1.17
N SER A 101 10.45 -0.65 1.41
CA SER A 101 11.37 0.21 0.65
C SER A 101 11.49 -0.12 -0.83
N ARG A 102 11.04 -1.32 -1.23
CA ARG A 102 11.07 -1.83 -2.61
C ARG A 102 9.79 -1.53 -3.42
N ASN A 103 8.76 -0.94 -2.79
CA ASN A 103 7.54 -0.58 -3.49
C ASN A 103 7.64 0.69 -4.33
N PRO A 104 8.29 1.77 -3.87
CA PRO A 104 8.41 2.96 -4.71
C PRO A 104 9.24 2.66 -5.96
N PRO A 105 8.78 3.04 -7.16
CA PRO A 105 9.56 2.92 -8.39
C PRO A 105 10.76 3.87 -8.31
N LYS A 106 11.97 3.40 -8.63
CA LYS A 106 13.19 4.19 -8.44
C LYS A 106 13.34 5.31 -9.48
N GLU A 107 12.87 5.05 -10.70
CA GLU A 107 13.05 5.91 -11.87
C GLU A 107 11.91 6.92 -12.06
N PHE A 108 10.81 6.80 -11.29
CA PHE A 108 9.61 7.59 -11.46
C PHE A 108 9.19 8.28 -10.17
N GLN A 109 8.72 9.51 -10.29
CA GLN A 109 8.11 10.22 -9.16
C GLN A 109 6.68 9.72 -8.92
N VAL A 110 6.33 9.59 -7.65
CA VAL A 110 5.01 9.19 -7.17
C VAL A 110 4.63 10.00 -5.94
N ILE A 111 3.35 10.26 -5.76
CA ILE A 111 2.83 10.79 -4.50
C ILE A 111 2.56 9.58 -3.60
N LEU A 112 3.53 9.24 -2.76
CA LEU A 112 3.51 8.00 -2.00
C LEU A 112 2.56 8.05 -0.79
N ALA A 113 1.68 7.06 -0.73
CA ALA A 113 0.72 6.84 0.32
C ALA A 113 0.85 5.40 0.84
N ASN A 114 0.78 5.24 2.17
CA ASN A 114 0.89 3.94 2.81
C ASN A 114 -0.48 3.50 3.31
N CYS A 115 -0.82 2.23 3.11
CA CYS A 115 -2.10 1.73 3.55
C CYS A 115 -2.15 1.55 5.08
N ILE A 116 -3.13 2.21 5.71
CA ILE A 116 -3.41 2.09 7.15
C ILE A 116 -3.68 0.64 7.57
N ALA A 117 -4.14 -0.22 6.66
CA ALA A 117 -4.38 -1.62 6.96
C ALA A 117 -3.11 -2.36 7.43
N HIS A 118 -1.94 -2.00 6.90
CA HIS A 118 -0.65 -2.58 7.32
C HIS A 118 -0.25 -2.12 8.71
N GLY A 119 -0.45 -0.83 9.03
CA GLY A 119 -0.27 -0.31 10.39
C GLY A 119 -1.24 -0.95 11.37
N ARG A 120 -2.53 -1.04 11.02
CA ARG A 120 -3.57 -1.69 11.82
C ARG A 120 -3.23 -3.14 12.15
N ARG A 121 -2.72 -3.92 11.18
CA ARG A 121 -2.38 -5.33 11.37
C ARG A 121 -1.41 -5.53 12.53
N LYS A 122 -0.43 -4.64 12.69
CA LYS A 122 0.55 -4.68 13.79
C LYS A 122 -0.10 -4.60 15.17
N PHE A 123 -1.14 -3.78 15.33
CA PHE A 123 -1.90 -3.72 16.59
C PHE A 123 -2.77 -4.95 16.80
N VAL A 124 -3.31 -5.54 15.73
CA VAL A 124 -4.08 -6.80 15.85
C VAL A 124 -3.17 -7.94 16.32
N GLU A 125 -1.96 -8.04 15.79
CA GLU A 125 -1.00 -9.10 16.12
C GLU A 125 -0.55 -9.08 17.60
N VAL A 126 -0.61 -7.92 18.26
CA VAL A 126 -0.17 -7.76 19.66
C VAL A 126 -1.33 -7.52 20.63
N ALA A 127 -2.58 -7.57 20.16
CA ALA A 127 -3.77 -7.23 20.94
C ALA A 127 -4.02 -8.14 22.15
N GLU A 128 -3.56 -9.39 22.11
CA GLU A 128 -3.66 -10.31 23.25
C GLU A 128 -2.79 -9.87 24.42
N ASN A 129 -1.62 -9.27 24.12
CA ASN A 129 -0.66 -8.82 25.13
C ASN A 129 -0.95 -7.40 25.62
N PHE A 130 -1.57 -6.56 24.79
CA PHE A 130 -1.86 -5.15 25.06
C PHE A 130 -3.33 -4.79 24.71
N PRO A 131 -4.31 -5.40 25.40
CA PRO A 131 -5.70 -5.37 24.96
C PRO A 131 -6.34 -3.98 25.04
N GLU A 132 -5.98 -3.15 26.01
CA GLU A 132 -6.60 -1.83 26.21
C GLU A 132 -6.08 -0.82 25.18
N GLU A 133 -4.76 -0.76 25.00
CA GLU A 133 -4.07 0.11 24.05
C GLU A 133 -4.44 -0.25 22.63
N CYS A 134 -4.39 -1.54 22.28
CA CYS A 134 -4.77 -2.00 20.95
C CYS A 134 -6.26 -1.73 20.68
N ARG A 135 -7.15 -1.93 21.65
CA ARG A 135 -8.58 -1.62 21.48
C ARG A 135 -8.79 -0.13 21.21
N TYR A 136 -8.09 0.76 21.91
CA TYR A 136 -8.16 2.21 21.65
C TYR A 136 -7.78 2.53 20.21
N VAL A 137 -6.60 2.09 19.76
CA VAL A 137 -6.10 2.35 18.40
C VAL A 137 -7.05 1.76 17.34
N LEU A 138 -7.44 0.49 17.50
CA LEU A 138 -8.31 -0.20 16.55
C LEU A 138 -9.70 0.44 16.46
N LYS A 139 -10.22 0.99 17.57
CA LYS A 139 -11.50 1.72 17.59
C LYS A 139 -11.40 3.05 16.83
N GLN A 140 -10.32 3.80 17.01
CA GLN A 140 -10.09 5.06 16.27
C GLN A 140 -9.96 4.79 14.77
N LEU A 141 -9.11 3.85 14.37
CA LEU A 141 -8.96 3.46 12.96
C LEU A 141 -10.27 2.90 12.39
N GLY A 142 -11.03 2.13 13.19
CA GLY A 142 -12.35 1.64 12.81
C GLY A 142 -13.34 2.74 12.45
N LYS A 143 -13.27 3.92 13.08
CA LYS A 143 -14.08 5.09 12.72
C LYS A 143 -13.63 5.70 11.39
N VAL A 144 -12.33 5.78 11.14
CA VAL A 144 -11.78 6.26 9.86
C VAL A 144 -12.25 5.37 8.70
N TYR A 145 -12.23 4.04 8.86
CA TYR A 145 -12.76 3.13 7.84
C TYR A 145 -14.27 3.27 7.61
N LYS A 146 -15.05 3.55 8.66
CA LYS A 146 -16.48 3.81 8.52
C LYS A 146 -16.74 5.09 7.73
N ASN A 147 -15.97 6.14 7.99
CA ASN A 147 -16.05 7.38 7.23
C ASN A 147 -15.70 7.14 5.75
N ASP A 148 -14.65 6.36 5.49
CA ASP A 148 -14.24 6.03 4.12
C ASP A 148 -15.31 5.25 3.34
N ALA A 149 -15.93 4.27 4.01
CA ALA A 149 -17.05 3.51 3.45
C ALA A 149 -18.26 4.40 3.18
N PHE A 150 -18.61 5.29 4.12
CA PHE A 150 -19.69 6.24 3.97
C PHE A 150 -19.45 7.20 2.79
N ALA A 151 -18.27 7.78 2.67
CA ALA A 151 -17.92 8.67 1.56
C ALA A 151 -18.08 7.98 0.20
N ARG A 152 -17.70 6.70 0.12
CA ARG A 152 -17.89 5.87 -1.08
C ARG A 152 -19.38 5.60 -1.35
N GLU A 153 -20.15 5.24 -0.34
CA GLU A 153 -21.59 4.96 -0.47
C GLU A 153 -22.39 6.20 -0.91
N GLN A 154 -21.95 7.39 -0.49
CA GLN A 154 -22.53 8.66 -0.93
C GLN A 154 -22.04 9.11 -2.32
N GLY A 155 -21.08 8.40 -2.93
CA GLY A 155 -20.54 8.78 -4.24
C GLY A 155 -19.80 10.12 -4.24
N MET A 156 -19.17 10.49 -3.13
CA MET A 156 -18.45 11.78 -3.01
C MET A 156 -17.33 11.89 -4.04
N SER A 157 -17.15 13.09 -4.61
CA SER A 157 -15.99 13.41 -5.44
C SER A 157 -14.68 13.30 -4.63
N PRO A 158 -13.52 13.17 -5.30
CA PRO A 158 -12.21 13.22 -4.63
C PRO A 158 -12.03 14.40 -3.66
N GLU A 159 -12.50 15.59 -4.04
CA GLU A 159 -12.40 16.83 -3.25
C GLU A 159 -13.41 16.85 -2.10
N GLU A 160 -14.64 16.39 -2.34
CA GLU A 160 -15.66 16.25 -1.29
C GLU A 160 -15.20 15.25 -0.23
N ARG A 161 -14.64 14.11 -0.66
CA ARG A 161 -14.08 13.10 0.21
C ARG A 161 -12.91 13.62 1.03
N LEU A 162 -12.00 14.39 0.41
CA LEU A 162 -10.90 15.04 1.13
C LEU A 162 -11.44 15.95 2.25
N ARG A 163 -12.36 16.86 1.92
CA ARG A 163 -12.97 17.78 2.90
C ARG A 163 -13.70 17.02 4.01
N PHE A 164 -14.46 15.99 3.64
CA PHE A 164 -15.17 15.15 4.59
C PHE A 164 -14.21 14.47 5.57
N HIS A 165 -13.11 13.87 5.08
CA HIS A 165 -12.13 13.26 5.96
C HIS A 165 -11.36 14.28 6.80
N GLN A 166 -11.08 15.48 6.29
CA GLN A 166 -10.47 16.54 7.10
C GLN A 166 -11.34 16.90 8.31
N VAL A 167 -12.66 16.95 8.15
CA VAL A 167 -13.61 17.26 9.24
C VAL A 167 -13.84 16.05 10.15
N GLU A 168 -14.14 14.89 9.59
CA GLU A 168 -14.66 13.73 10.36
C GLU A 168 -13.57 12.75 10.82
N SER A 169 -12.46 12.67 10.09
CA SER A 169 -11.33 11.77 10.39
C SER A 169 -10.09 12.52 10.90
N GLY A 170 -9.88 13.76 10.46
CA GLY A 170 -8.70 14.58 10.78
C GLY A 170 -8.46 14.73 12.29
N PRO A 171 -9.46 15.19 13.08
CA PRO A 171 -9.30 15.33 14.53
C PRO A 171 -8.92 14.01 15.22
N ARG A 172 -9.47 12.88 14.76
CA ARG A 172 -9.18 11.55 15.32
C ARG A 172 -7.77 11.09 15.01
N MET A 173 -7.32 11.29 13.78
CA MET A 173 -5.94 10.97 13.41
C MET A 173 -4.97 11.82 14.24
N LYS A 174 -5.25 13.11 14.42
CA LYS A 174 -4.45 13.99 15.27
C LYS A 174 -4.42 13.54 16.74
N GLU A 175 -5.57 13.20 17.32
CA GLU A 175 -5.65 12.64 18.67
C GLU A 175 -4.81 11.37 18.81
N LEU A 176 -4.87 10.49 17.82
CA LEU A 176 -4.10 9.25 17.80
C LEU A 176 -2.59 9.50 17.69
N GLU A 177 -2.16 10.50 16.91
CA GLU A 177 -0.76 10.92 16.83
C GLU A 177 -0.23 11.42 18.17
N THR A 178 -1.00 12.29 18.83
CA THR A 178 -0.67 12.80 20.16
C THR A 178 -0.59 11.66 21.17
N TRP A 179 -1.57 10.74 21.16
CA TRP A 179 -1.57 9.59 22.05
C TRP A 179 -0.33 8.71 21.86
N PHE A 180 0.14 8.50 20.63
CA PHE A 180 1.39 7.78 20.34
C PHE A 180 2.63 8.48 20.93
N GLN A 181 2.69 9.81 20.86
CA GLN A 181 3.79 10.59 21.43
C GLN A 181 3.81 10.49 22.96
N GLU A 182 2.63 10.57 23.59
CA GLU A 182 2.45 10.45 25.04
C GLU A 182 2.89 9.09 25.58
N GLN A 183 2.67 8.00 24.83
CA GLN A 183 3.07 6.64 25.26
C GLN A 183 4.56 6.55 25.61
N PHE A 184 5.41 7.21 24.82
CA PHE A 184 6.86 7.21 25.06
C PHE A 184 7.30 8.35 25.97
N ALA A 185 6.72 9.55 25.83
CA ALA A 185 7.07 10.70 26.66
C ALA A 185 6.82 10.43 28.16
N GLU A 186 5.73 9.74 28.48
CA GLU A 186 5.36 9.37 29.84
C GLU A 186 5.89 7.99 30.25
N ARG A 187 6.71 7.33 29.41
CA ARG A 187 7.27 5.99 29.65
C ARG A 187 6.21 4.91 29.95
N LYS A 188 5.03 5.01 29.32
CA LYS A 188 3.94 4.03 29.43
C LYS A 188 4.23 2.76 28.61
N VAL A 189 4.98 2.90 27.51
CA VAL A 189 5.30 1.81 26.58
C VAL A 189 6.81 1.73 26.37
N GLU A 190 7.35 0.51 26.49
CA GLU A 190 8.74 0.20 26.13
C GLU A 190 8.89 0.17 24.60
N PRO A 191 9.80 0.96 23.99
CA PRO A 191 9.99 1.01 22.54
C PRO A 191 10.22 -0.35 21.85
N ASN A 192 10.91 -1.27 22.53
CA ASN A 192 11.23 -2.60 22.00
C ASN A 192 10.14 -3.66 22.30
N SER A 193 9.02 -3.27 22.92
CA SER A 193 7.86 -4.15 23.07
C SER A 193 7.09 -4.27 21.75
N GLY A 194 6.27 -5.31 21.60
CA GLY A 194 5.42 -5.45 20.40
C GLY A 194 4.48 -4.25 20.16
N LEU A 195 3.95 -3.64 21.24
CA LEU A 195 3.18 -2.40 21.14
C LEU A 195 4.08 -1.21 20.74
N GLY A 196 5.26 -1.09 21.34
CA GLY A 196 6.24 -0.05 21.01
C GLY A 196 6.62 -0.07 19.53
N GLU A 197 6.93 -1.24 18.98
CA GLU A 197 7.22 -1.42 17.56
C GLU A 197 6.04 -1.04 16.66
N ALA A 198 4.81 -1.38 17.05
CA ALA A 198 3.60 -1.01 16.31
C ALA A 198 3.38 0.52 16.29
N ILE A 199 3.59 1.19 17.43
CA ILE A 199 3.49 2.65 17.54
C ILE A 199 4.59 3.33 16.71
N LEU A 200 5.85 2.90 16.86
CA LEU A 200 6.99 3.44 16.11
C LEU A 200 6.80 3.29 14.60
N TYR A 201 6.19 2.17 14.16
CA TYR A 201 5.82 2.01 12.75
C TYR A 201 4.83 3.09 12.29
N MET A 202 3.76 3.33 13.05
CA MET A 202 2.77 4.36 12.70
C MET A 202 3.41 5.75 12.65
N GLN A 203 4.21 6.11 13.65
CA GLN A 203 4.91 7.40 13.70
C GLN A 203 5.88 7.58 12.54
N LYS A 204 6.70 6.56 12.24
CA LYS A 204 7.67 6.59 11.15
C LYS A 204 7.04 6.86 9.78
N TYR A 205 5.83 6.36 9.55
CA TYR A 205 5.14 6.46 8.26
C TYR A 205 3.92 7.39 8.30
N TRP A 206 3.78 8.20 9.35
CA TRP A 206 2.55 8.95 9.64
C TRP A 206 2.08 9.81 8.46
N ASP A 207 2.99 10.56 7.85
CA ASP A 207 2.67 11.42 6.69
C ASP A 207 2.13 10.62 5.49
N LYS A 208 2.65 9.41 5.26
CA LYS A 208 2.19 8.56 4.15
C LYS A 208 0.88 7.86 4.51
N LEU A 209 0.70 7.49 5.78
CA LEU A 209 -0.53 6.87 6.30
C LEU A 209 -1.71 7.85 6.36
N THR A 210 -1.44 9.15 6.47
CA THR A 210 -2.44 10.22 6.60
C THR A 210 -2.62 11.05 5.33
N LEU A 211 -2.05 10.64 4.19
CA LEU A 211 -2.09 11.43 2.96
C LEU A 211 -3.52 11.73 2.48
N PHE A 212 -4.49 10.86 2.79
CA PHE A 212 -5.91 11.07 2.49
C PHE A 212 -6.52 12.34 3.14
N LEU A 213 -5.83 12.96 4.10
CA LEU A 213 -6.22 14.24 4.71
C LEU A 213 -5.64 15.47 3.97
N ARG A 214 -4.74 15.25 3.00
CA ARG A 214 -4.02 16.31 2.28
C ARG A 214 -4.16 16.23 0.76
N GLN A 215 -4.44 15.06 0.21
CA GLN A 215 -4.52 14.83 -1.23
C GLN A 215 -5.92 14.30 -1.60
N ALA A 216 -6.54 14.91 -2.61
CA ALA A 216 -7.80 14.44 -3.18
C ALA A 216 -7.53 13.22 -4.06
N ALA A 217 -8.37 12.18 -3.92
CA ALA A 217 -8.30 10.96 -4.72
C ALA A 217 -9.59 10.14 -4.63
N GLU A 218 -9.88 9.33 -5.65
CA GLU A 218 -11.04 8.43 -5.66
C GLU A 218 -10.96 7.36 -4.55
N THR A 219 -9.77 6.80 -4.26
CA THR A 219 -9.58 5.78 -3.20
C THR A 219 -8.18 5.85 -2.58
N MET A 220 -8.07 5.97 -1.25
CA MET A 220 -6.77 5.99 -0.55
C MET A 220 -6.71 5.17 0.75
N THR A 221 -7.83 4.86 1.40
CA THR A 221 -7.73 4.36 2.78
C THR A 221 -7.62 2.83 2.85
N LEU A 222 -7.94 2.11 1.78
CA LEU A 222 -8.13 0.65 1.80
C LEU A 222 -7.43 -0.07 0.63
N CYS A 223 -6.24 -0.61 0.87
CA CYS A 223 -5.61 -1.60 0.00
C CYS A 223 -6.39 -2.93 0.03
N TYR A 224 -7.06 -3.25 1.15
CA TYR A 224 -7.69 -4.56 1.38
C TYR A 224 -8.88 -4.89 0.45
N SER A 225 -9.60 -3.90 -0.09
CA SER A 225 -10.78 -4.16 -0.93
C SER A 225 -10.50 -4.24 -2.42
N LEU A 226 -9.30 -3.86 -2.87
CA LEU A 226 -8.98 -3.73 -4.30
C LEU A 226 -8.19 -4.92 -4.85
N LEU A 227 -7.52 -5.70 -4.00
CA LEU A 227 -6.65 -6.82 -4.40
C LEU A 227 -7.20 -8.21 -4.05
N ARG A 228 -8.41 -8.31 -3.50
CA ARG A 228 -9.15 -9.57 -3.39
C ARG A 228 -10.21 -9.62 -4.48
N TYR A 229 -9.83 -10.23 -5.61
CA TYR A 229 -10.77 -10.83 -6.57
C TYR A 229 -10.89 -12.31 -6.27
#